data_AF-A0AAD5EEJ3-F1
#
_entry.id   AF-A0AAD5EEJ3-F1
#
_cell.length_a   1.000
_cell.length_b   1.000
_cell.length_c   1.000
_cell.angle_alpha   90.00
_cell.angle_beta   90.00
_cell.angle_gamma   90.00
#
_symmetry.space_group_name_H-M   'P 1'
#
loop_
_entity.id
_entity.type
_entity.pdbx_description
1 polymer ?
#
loop_
_entity_poly.entity_id
_entity_poly.type
_entity_poly.pdbx_seq_one_letter_code
_entity_poly.pdbx_strand_id
1 'polypeptide(L)'
;MEDMETSLVIFDPLFDTFLGCSQYSEDEKSAISGNMVIVGRGKCNFEDKAILAQSAGATGIIFVNADENKIFQVVGSATPKRQIHIPSLMISYKDALQLLGNNLDHRFPLHIPGAKLNNLQHSYLSYHTKLTVNGKPVHNLVFV
;
A
#
# COMPACT_ATOMS: atom_id res chain seq x y z
N MET A 1 -22.87 -1.14 2.20
CA MET A 1 -21.49 -1.07 1.70
C MET A 1 -21.21 0.40 1.47
N GLU A 2 -20.19 0.94 2.12
CA GLU A 2 -19.73 2.32 1.92
C GLU A 2 -18.40 2.24 1.17
N ASP A 3 -18.19 3.16 0.25
CA ASP A 3 -16.95 3.26 -0.52
C ASP A 3 -15.87 3.90 0.34
N MET A 4 -14.63 3.48 0.14
CA MET A 4 -13.49 4.02 0.87
C MET A 4 -12.77 5.06 0.02
N GLU A 5 -12.68 6.29 0.54
CA GLU A 5 -11.91 7.38 -0.04
C GLU A 5 -10.77 7.75 0.90
N THR A 6 -9.54 7.68 0.42
CA THR A 6 -8.34 8.11 1.15
C THR A 6 -7.30 8.66 0.18
N SER A 7 -6.23 9.25 0.69
CA SER A 7 -5.09 9.63 -0.14
C SER A 7 -4.02 8.56 -0.11
N LEU A 8 -3.38 8.33 -1.25
CA LEU A 8 -2.21 7.47 -1.41
C LEU A 8 -0.95 8.34 -1.39
N VAL A 9 -0.06 8.10 -0.44
CA VAL A 9 1.23 8.77 -0.28
C VAL A 9 2.31 7.98 -1.01
N ILE A 10 3.07 8.68 -1.84
CA ILE A 10 4.16 8.12 -2.64
C ILE A 10 5.45 8.90 -2.36
N PHE A 11 6.50 8.21 -1.97
CA PHE A 11 7.85 8.79 -1.92
C PHE A 11 8.58 8.57 -3.24
N ASP A 12 9.51 9.46 -3.56
CA ASP A 12 10.31 9.39 -4.78
C ASP A 12 11.03 8.02 -4.85
N PRO A 13 10.80 7.22 -5.91
CA PRO A 13 11.39 5.89 -6.09
C PRO A 13 12.92 5.86 -6.15
N LEU A 14 13.57 7.01 -6.36
CA LEU A 14 15.03 7.13 -6.36
C LEU A 14 15.62 7.19 -4.95
N PHE A 15 14.80 7.36 -3.91
CA PHE A 15 15.23 7.43 -2.52
C PHE A 15 14.86 6.17 -1.75
N ASP A 16 15.69 5.84 -0.77
CA ASP A 16 15.52 4.66 0.09
C ASP A 16 14.22 4.68 0.91
N THR A 17 13.65 5.86 1.18
CA THR A 17 12.34 6.01 1.84
C THR A 17 11.24 5.25 1.09
N PHE A 18 11.29 5.20 -0.24
CA PHE A 18 10.31 4.44 -1.03
C PHE A 18 10.34 2.94 -0.72
N LEU A 19 11.45 2.40 -0.20
CA LEU A 19 11.52 1.00 0.18
C LEU A 19 10.91 0.73 1.55
N GLY A 20 10.65 1.75 2.39
CA GLY A 20 9.99 1.56 3.69
C GLY A 20 10.73 0.59 4.63
N CYS A 21 12.06 0.53 4.54
CA CYS A 21 12.88 -0.38 5.35
C CYS A 21 13.55 0.26 6.57
N SER A 22 13.32 1.57 6.75
CA SER A 22 13.88 2.36 7.85
C SER A 22 12.75 3.14 8.52
N GLN A 23 13.00 3.62 9.74
CA GLN A 23 12.05 4.53 10.39
C GLN A 23 11.86 5.79 9.56
N TYR A 24 10.60 6.15 9.37
CA TYR A 24 10.21 7.41 8.76
C TYR A 24 10.58 8.58 9.69
N SER A 25 11.08 9.66 9.10
CA SER A 25 11.26 10.96 9.75
C SER A 25 9.90 11.57 10.15
N GLU A 26 9.90 12.61 10.98
CA GLU A 26 8.66 13.25 11.42
C GLU A 26 7.86 13.90 10.26
N ASP A 27 8.56 14.43 9.26
CA ASP A 27 7.92 14.99 8.05
C ASP A 27 7.28 13.88 7.21
N GLU A 28 7.95 12.74 7.07
CA GLU A 28 7.42 11.56 6.36
C GLU A 28 6.23 10.95 7.11
N LYS A 29 6.30 10.83 8.45
CA LYS A 29 5.16 10.39 9.28
C LYS A 29 3.97 11.32 9.13
N SER A 30 4.20 12.63 9.12
CA SER A 30 3.14 13.63 8.90
C SER A 30 2.49 13.49 7.51
N ALA A 31 3.27 13.08 6.51
CA ALA A 31 2.73 12.75 5.20
C ALA A 31 1.90 11.46 5.22
N ILE A 32 2.38 10.41 5.89
CA ILE A 32 1.77 9.07 5.94
C ILE A 32 0.52 9.01 6.82
N SER A 33 0.50 9.71 7.95
CA SER A 33 -0.54 9.59 8.97
C SER A 33 -1.94 9.85 8.39
N GLY A 34 -2.85 8.89 8.57
CA GLY A 34 -4.22 8.95 8.04
C GLY A 34 -4.37 8.50 6.58
N ASN A 35 -3.26 8.24 5.89
CA ASN A 35 -3.21 7.91 4.46
C ASN A 35 -2.69 6.48 4.23
N MET A 36 -2.93 5.96 3.02
CA MET A 36 -2.25 4.74 2.58
C MET A 36 -0.87 5.11 2.03
N VAL A 37 0.13 4.24 2.19
CA VAL A 37 1.48 4.47 1.65
C VAL A 37 1.84 3.41 0.61
N ILE A 38 2.47 3.81 -0.49
CA ILE A 38 3.04 2.88 -1.47
C ILE A 38 4.54 2.69 -1.21
N VAL A 39 5.00 1.45 -1.25
CA VAL A 39 6.42 1.11 -1.07
C VAL A 39 6.90 0.08 -2.07
N GLY A 40 8.17 0.15 -2.45
CA GLY A 40 8.82 -0.82 -3.31
C GLY A 40 9.19 -2.13 -2.59
N ARG A 41 9.10 -3.25 -3.31
CA ARG A 41 9.69 -4.52 -2.88
C ARG A 41 11.23 -4.44 -2.89
N GLY A 42 11.86 -5.03 -1.87
CA GLY A 42 13.33 -5.12 -1.74
C GLY A 42 13.82 -4.71 -0.36
N LYS A 43 15.12 -4.92 -0.11
CA LYS A 43 15.91 -4.62 1.11
C LYS A 43 15.46 -5.25 2.44
N CYS A 44 14.18 -5.37 2.71
CA CYS A 44 13.60 -5.90 3.94
C CYS A 44 12.28 -6.64 3.66
N ASN A 45 11.76 -7.35 4.67
CA ASN A 45 10.54 -8.14 4.54
C ASN A 45 9.28 -7.26 4.52
N PHE A 46 8.20 -7.79 3.94
CA PHE A 46 6.92 -7.07 3.86
C PHE A 46 6.33 -6.74 5.24
N GLU A 47 6.52 -7.61 6.23
CA GLU A 47 6.10 -7.35 7.61
C GLU A 47 6.78 -6.13 8.22
N ASP A 48 8.10 -6.00 8.03
CA ASP A 48 8.86 -4.88 8.60
C ASP A 48 8.36 -3.56 7.98
N LYS A 49 8.11 -3.55 6.67
CA LYS A 49 7.51 -2.41 5.96
C LYS A 49 6.13 -2.06 6.51
N ALA A 50 5.26 -3.07 6.67
CA ALA A 50 3.90 -2.88 7.18
C ALA A 50 3.90 -2.34 8.62
N ILE A 51 4.79 -2.86 9.48
CA ILE A 51 4.95 -2.37 10.87
C ILE A 51 5.46 -0.93 10.89
N LEU A 52 6.44 -0.59 10.05
CA LEU A 52 6.96 0.77 9.95
C LEU A 52 5.88 1.75 9.46
N ALA A 53 5.13 1.38 8.41
CA ALA A 53 4.01 2.18 7.92
C ALA A 53 2.91 2.34 8.97
N GLN A 54 2.52 1.25 9.64
CA GLN A 54 1.56 1.28 10.74
C GLN A 54 2.02 2.20 11.88
N SER A 55 3.29 2.12 12.26
CA SER A 55 3.88 2.98 13.30
C SER A 55 3.92 4.46 12.91
N ALA A 56 3.93 4.76 11.60
CA ALA A 56 3.82 6.10 11.05
C ALA A 56 2.36 6.60 10.92
N GLY A 57 1.38 5.80 11.35
CA GLY A 57 -0.04 6.16 11.30
C GLY A 57 -0.70 5.89 9.96
N ALA A 58 -0.10 5.07 9.10
CA ALA A 58 -0.72 4.68 7.83
C ALA A 58 -2.06 3.99 8.08
N THR A 59 -3.03 4.23 7.22
CA THR A 59 -4.32 3.52 7.22
C THR A 59 -4.30 2.27 6.33
N GLY A 60 -3.19 2.02 5.64
CA GLY A 60 -2.95 0.85 4.80
C GLY A 60 -1.63 0.97 4.03
N ILE A 61 -1.18 -0.13 3.43
CA ILE A 61 0.08 -0.20 2.67
C ILE A 61 -0.11 -0.90 1.32
N ILE A 62 0.53 -0.36 0.29
CA ILE A 62 0.55 -0.92 -1.06
C ILE A 62 2.00 -1.27 -1.42
N PHE A 63 2.26 -2.55 -1.68
CA PHE A 63 3.54 -3.05 -2.15
C PHE A 63 3.59 -3.03 -3.68
N VAL A 64 4.63 -2.41 -4.24
CA VAL A 64 4.97 -2.54 -5.65
C VAL A 64 5.90 -3.72 -5.82
N ASN A 65 5.45 -4.75 -6.54
CA ASN A 65 6.36 -5.81 -6.91
C ASN A 65 7.32 -5.32 -8.02
N ALA A 66 8.61 -5.63 -7.89
CA ALA A 66 9.63 -5.27 -8.87
C ALA A 66 9.63 -6.17 -10.13
N ASP A 67 8.90 -7.29 -10.10
CA ASP A 67 8.78 -8.22 -11.22
C ASP A 67 7.47 -7.92 -11.98
N GLU A 68 7.58 -7.64 -13.28
CA GLU A 68 6.61 -6.82 -14.05
C GLU A 68 5.15 -7.32 -14.00
N ASN A 69 4.92 -8.62 -13.85
CA ASN A 69 3.59 -9.23 -13.90
C ASN A 69 3.30 -10.23 -12.77
N LYS A 70 4.15 -10.31 -11.74
CA LYS A 70 3.90 -11.24 -10.63
C LYS A 70 3.22 -10.48 -9.49
N ILE A 71 2.10 -11.00 -9.02
CA ILE A 71 1.50 -10.63 -7.75
C ILE A 71 1.35 -11.92 -6.96
N PHE A 72 1.59 -11.86 -5.65
CA PHE A 72 1.43 -13.02 -4.78
C PHE A 72 0.83 -12.56 -3.45
N GLN A 73 0.06 -13.44 -2.83
CA GLN A 73 -0.32 -13.24 -1.43
C GLN A 73 0.94 -13.30 -0.60
N VAL A 74 1.26 -12.19 0.05
CA VAL A 74 2.27 -12.17 1.09
C VAL A 74 1.63 -12.87 2.29
N VAL A 75 2.14 -14.02 2.67
CA VAL A 75 1.69 -14.68 3.91
C VAL A 75 2.50 -14.05 5.04
N GLY A 76 1.82 -13.29 5.91
CA GLY A 76 2.46 -12.79 7.13
C GLY A 76 2.95 -13.95 8.00
N SER A 77 4.15 -13.83 8.57
CA SER A 77 4.67 -14.77 9.56
C SER A 77 3.68 -14.87 10.72
N ALA A 78 3.25 -16.09 11.02
CA ALA A 78 2.32 -16.43 12.11
C ALA A 78 2.88 -16.15 13.52
N THR A 79 3.95 -15.35 13.64
CA THR A 79 4.53 -14.94 14.92
C THR A 79 3.62 -13.96 15.65
N PRO A 80 3.05 -14.32 16.82
CA PRO A 80 2.05 -13.52 17.54
C PRO A 80 2.52 -12.14 18.00
N LYS A 81 3.84 -11.87 17.98
CA LYS A 81 4.47 -10.64 18.47
C LYS A 81 4.48 -9.48 17.46
N ARG A 82 4.06 -9.70 16.22
CA ARG A 82 4.05 -8.69 15.15
C ARG A 82 2.66 -8.59 14.56
N GLN A 83 1.76 -7.93 15.29
CA GLN A 83 0.39 -7.71 14.84
C GLN A 83 0.34 -6.57 13.82
N ILE A 84 0.13 -6.92 12.57
CA ILE A 84 -0.19 -6.00 11.49
C ILE A 84 -1.72 -5.86 11.46
N HIS A 85 -2.21 -4.65 11.65
CA HIS A 85 -3.64 -4.32 11.64
C HIS A 85 -4.04 -3.33 10.55
N ILE A 86 -3.07 -2.84 9.78
CA ILE A 86 -3.35 -2.07 8.58
C ILE A 86 -3.60 -3.00 7.39
N PRO A 87 -4.58 -2.71 6.52
CA PRO A 87 -4.78 -3.42 5.27
C PRO A 87 -3.52 -3.39 4.41
N SER A 88 -3.16 -4.53 3.83
CA SER A 88 -2.00 -4.66 2.95
C SER A 88 -2.43 -5.11 1.55
N LEU A 89 -1.81 -4.51 0.54
CA LEU A 89 -2.12 -4.73 -0.87
C LEU A 89 -0.84 -4.92 -1.66
N MET A 90 -0.85 -5.72 -2.72
CA MET A 90 0.23 -5.77 -3.70
C MET A 90 -0.26 -5.41 -5.09
N ILE A 91 0.51 -4.59 -5.81
CA ILE A 91 0.29 -4.22 -7.21
C ILE A 91 1.51 -4.55 -8.09
N SER A 92 1.26 -4.65 -9.40
CA SER A 92 2.32 -4.87 -10.40
C SER A 92 3.17 -3.61 -10.62
N TYR A 93 4.41 -3.78 -11.09
CA TYR A 93 5.25 -2.64 -11.50
C TYR A 93 4.59 -1.81 -12.60
N LYS A 94 3.91 -2.46 -13.55
CA LYS A 94 3.18 -1.80 -14.63
C LYS A 94 2.05 -0.90 -14.12
N ASP A 95 1.29 -1.36 -13.13
CA ASP A 95 0.26 -0.54 -12.51
C ASP A 95 0.89 0.61 -11.73
N ALA A 96 1.97 0.34 -10.98
CA ALA A 96 2.72 1.37 -10.28
C ALA A 96 3.24 2.47 -11.23
N LEU A 97 3.78 2.13 -12.40
CA LEU A 97 4.19 3.12 -13.41
C LEU A 97 3.03 4.01 -13.87
N GLN A 98 1.81 3.49 -13.96
CA GLN A 98 0.64 4.31 -14.30
C GLN A 98 0.27 5.29 -13.20
N LEU A 99 0.48 4.89 -11.94
CA LEU A 99 0.29 5.73 -10.75
C LEU A 99 1.38 6.81 -10.65
N LEU A 100 2.64 6.40 -10.79
CA LEU A 100 3.82 7.24 -10.64
C LEU A 100 4.03 8.19 -11.83
N GLY A 101 3.68 7.77 -13.04
CA GLY A 101 4.07 8.44 -14.27
C GLY A 101 3.27 9.70 -14.64
N ASN A 102 2.34 10.18 -13.79
CA ASN A 102 1.42 11.24 -14.20
C ASN A 102 1.23 12.42 -13.22
N ASN A 103 1.87 12.44 -12.04
CA ASN A 103 1.81 13.61 -11.15
C ASN A 103 3.02 13.67 -10.23
N LEU A 104 3.59 14.87 -10.11
CA LEU A 104 4.57 15.22 -9.06
C LEU A 104 3.90 15.41 -7.69
N ASP A 105 2.56 15.38 -7.63
CA ASP A 105 1.84 15.31 -6.38
C ASP A 105 2.02 13.92 -5.76
N HIS A 106 2.73 13.86 -4.65
CA HIS A 106 2.94 12.66 -3.84
C HIS A 106 1.65 12.15 -3.17
N ARG A 107 0.48 12.67 -3.53
CA ARG A 107 -0.83 12.34 -2.95
C ARG A 107 -1.86 12.11 -4.05
N PHE A 108 -2.44 10.92 -4.09
CA PHE A 108 -3.44 10.54 -5.09
C PHE A 108 -4.74 10.13 -4.41
N PRO A 109 -5.92 10.68 -4.78
CA PRO A 109 -7.19 10.13 -4.33
C PRO A 109 -7.33 8.66 -4.74
N LEU A 110 -7.54 7.83 -3.72
CA LEU A 110 -7.76 6.40 -3.79
C LEU A 110 -9.22 6.11 -3.49
N HIS A 111 -9.88 5.42 -4.40
CA HIS A 111 -11.26 4.97 -4.22
C HIS A 111 -11.33 3.45 -4.30
N ILE A 112 -11.83 2.83 -3.22
CA ILE A 112 -12.06 1.38 -3.12
C ILE A 112 -13.56 1.15 -2.88
N PRO A 113 -14.32 0.76 -3.91
CA PRO A 113 -15.75 0.50 -3.78
C PRO A 113 -16.03 -0.62 -2.77
N GLY A 114 -16.97 -0.38 -1.86
CA GLY A 114 -17.48 -1.39 -0.92
C GLY A 114 -16.52 -1.89 0.17
N ALA A 115 -15.37 -1.24 0.40
CA ALA A 115 -14.40 -1.61 1.43
C ALA A 115 -14.56 -0.79 2.73
N LYS A 116 -14.41 -1.43 3.90
CA LYS A 116 -14.25 -0.75 5.20
C LYS A 116 -12.84 -1.02 5.74
N LEU A 117 -12.06 0.03 6.03
CA LEU A 117 -10.65 -0.04 6.50
C LEU A 117 -10.44 -1.04 7.66
N ASN A 118 -11.39 -1.09 8.58
CA ASN A 118 -11.42 -1.92 9.77
C ASN A 118 -11.80 -3.40 9.53
N ASN A 119 -12.27 -3.76 8.33
CA ASN A 119 -12.66 -5.14 7.97
C ASN A 119 -11.81 -5.76 6.86
N LEU A 120 -10.83 -5.03 6.31
CA LEU A 120 -9.92 -5.56 5.29
C LEU A 120 -8.89 -6.56 5.86
N GLN A 121 -8.83 -6.73 7.19
CA GLN A 121 -7.89 -7.64 7.86
C GLN A 121 -8.13 -9.13 7.58
N HIS A 122 -9.27 -9.53 7.00
CA HIS A 122 -9.57 -10.96 6.82
C HIS A 122 -10.52 -11.29 5.66
N SER A 123 -11.05 -10.31 4.94
CA SER A 123 -11.92 -10.62 3.80
C SER A 123 -11.07 -10.91 2.57
N TYR A 124 -11.04 -12.19 2.20
CA TYR A 124 -10.86 -12.71 0.85
C TYR A 124 -11.71 -11.89 -0.15
N LEU A 125 -11.26 -10.69 -0.51
CA LEU A 125 -11.84 -9.93 -1.61
C LEU A 125 -11.21 -10.47 -2.89
N SER A 126 -11.76 -11.61 -3.30
CA SER A 126 -11.48 -12.30 -4.56
C SER A 126 -11.52 -11.31 -5.72
N TYR A 127 -10.38 -11.06 -6.38
CA TYR A 127 -10.17 -10.63 -7.78
C TYR A 127 -11.12 -9.59 -8.45
N HIS A 128 -12.04 -8.98 -7.72
CA HIS A 128 -13.17 -8.19 -8.25
C HIS A 128 -13.29 -6.81 -7.58
N THR A 129 -12.47 -6.50 -6.58
CA THR A 129 -12.40 -5.14 -6.04
C THR A 129 -11.79 -4.21 -7.09
N LYS A 130 -12.59 -3.28 -7.59
CA LYS A 130 -12.15 -2.25 -8.53
C LYS A 130 -11.43 -1.14 -7.78
N LEU A 131 -10.13 -1.31 -7.54
CA LEU A 131 -9.30 -0.22 -7.02
C LEU A 131 -9.12 0.84 -8.10
N THR A 132 -9.36 2.11 -7.78
CA THR A 132 -9.05 3.22 -8.69
C THR A 132 -8.19 4.26 -8.00
N VAL A 133 -7.20 4.77 -8.73
CA VAL A 133 -6.33 5.88 -8.29
C VAL A 133 -6.48 6.99 -9.30
N ASN A 134 -6.89 8.18 -8.86
CA ASN A 134 -7.26 9.29 -9.77
C ASN A 134 -8.25 8.85 -10.87
N GLY A 135 -9.19 7.96 -10.53
CA GLY A 135 -10.16 7.40 -11.48
C GLY A 135 -9.58 6.38 -12.48
N LYS A 136 -8.28 6.05 -12.43
CA LYS A 136 -7.66 5.00 -13.24
C LYS A 136 -7.72 3.66 -12.51
N PRO A 137 -8.20 2.58 -13.15
CA PRO A 137 -8.26 1.26 -12.52
C PRO A 137 -6.86 0.68 -12.28
N VAL A 138 -6.71 0.00 -11.14
CA VAL A 138 -5.58 -0.88 -10.84
C VAL A 138 -6.01 -2.30 -11.16
N HIS A 139 -5.33 -2.95 -12.11
CA HIS A 139 -5.80 -4.20 -12.69
C HIS A 139 -5.30 -5.45 -11.96
N ASN A 140 -4.13 -5.37 -11.33
CA ASN A 140 -3.52 -6.50 -10.63
C ASN A 140 -3.37 -6.18 -9.15
N LEU A 141 -4.28 -6.69 -8.32
CA LEU A 141 -4.31 -6.45 -6.88
C LEU A 141 -4.46 -7.77 -6.11
N VAL A 142 -3.73 -7.90 -5.00
CA VAL A 142 -3.92 -8.97 -4.02
C VAL A 142 -3.97 -8.36 -2.61
N PHE A 143 -5.00 -8.70 -1.83
CA PHE A 143 -5.05 -8.42 -0.39
C PHE A 143 -4.14 -9.39 0.36
N VAL A 144 -3.41 -8.84 1.32
CA VAL A 144 -2.37 -9.47 2.13
C VAL A 144 -2.77 -9.42 3.59
#